data_AF-A0ABD0W1M9-F1
#
_entry.id   AF-A0ABD0W1M9-F1
#
_cell.length_a   1.000
_cell.length_b   1.000
_cell.length_c   1.000
_cell.angle_alpha   90.00
_cell.angle_beta   90.00
_cell.angle_gamma   90.00
#
_symmetry.space_group_name_H-M   'P 1'
#
loop_
_entity.id
_entity.type
_entity.pdbx_description
1 polymer ?
#
loop_
_entity_poly.entity_id
_entity_poly.type
_entity_poly.pdbx_seq_one_letter_code
_entity_poly.pdbx_strand_id
1 'polypeptide(L)'
;MVLLSHALKELHARGIRVLCVTMDGHASNVSMCNQLGCELKGDPREPLQTSFSHPVTGEKVFVMMDACHMLKLARNMLQAYSPIATTTGQINWRYLSVIGFVINIDTLMLMIPELLQVQLYVLTYRFSQDHLEILFNSIRASGGWNNNPSARQFQAIFRRLMV
;
A
#
# COMPACT_ATOMS: atom_id res chain seq x y z
N MET A 1 4.18 2.54 -14.13
CA MET A 1 4.93 3.74 -13.71
C MET A 1 4.27 5.05 -14.10
N VAL A 2 3.93 5.27 -15.38
CA VAL A 2 3.47 6.58 -15.90
C VAL A 2 2.33 7.20 -15.09
N LEU A 3 1.34 6.40 -14.66
CA LEU A 3 0.17 6.92 -13.93
C LEU A 3 0.50 7.47 -12.54
N LEU A 4 1.30 6.76 -11.74
CA LEU A 4 1.68 7.24 -10.40
C LEU A 4 2.51 8.52 -10.50
N SER A 5 3.52 8.54 -11.38
CA SER A 5 4.34 9.72 -11.58
C SER A 5 3.52 10.92 -12.09
N HIS A 6 2.52 10.69 -12.95
CA HIS A 6 1.60 11.73 -13.40
C HIS A 6 0.71 12.23 -12.26
N ALA A 7 0.13 11.34 -11.46
CA ALA A 7 -0.69 11.71 -10.29
C ALA A 7 0.10 12.58 -9.28
N LEU A 8 1.36 12.22 -9.00
CA LEU A 8 2.23 12.99 -8.12
C LEU A 8 2.50 14.41 -8.68
N LYS A 9 2.75 14.52 -9.99
CA LYS A 9 2.93 15.82 -10.66
C LYS A 9 1.68 16.69 -10.55
N GLU A 10 0.50 16.12 -10.78
CA GLU A 10 -0.77 16.82 -10.70
C GLU A 10 -1.12 17.27 -9.28
N LEU A 11 -0.85 16.43 -8.27
CA LEU A 11 -1.05 16.79 -6.87
C LEU A 11 -0.10 17.93 -6.46
N HIS A 12 1.17 17.84 -6.85
CA HIS A 12 2.14 18.90 -6.60
C HIS A 12 1.76 20.23 -7.26
N ALA A 13 1.28 20.20 -8.51
CA ALA A 13 0.80 21.40 -9.22
C ALA A 13 -0.37 22.11 -8.50
N ARG A 14 -1.08 21.39 -7.61
CA ARG A 14 -2.17 21.93 -6.77
C ARG A 14 -1.72 22.27 -5.34
N GLY A 15 -0.42 22.25 -5.07
CA GLY A 15 0.15 22.51 -3.75
C GLY A 15 -0.06 21.36 -2.74
N ILE A 16 -0.46 20.18 -3.20
CA ILE A 16 -0.66 19.02 -2.33
C ILE A 16 0.65 18.24 -2.25
N ARG A 17 1.20 18.14 -1.03
CA ARG A 17 2.39 17.35 -0.74
C ARG A 17 2.00 15.89 -0.49
N VAL A 18 2.61 14.98 -1.25
CA VAL A 18 2.43 13.53 -1.07
C VAL A 18 3.63 12.97 -0.34
N LEU A 19 3.45 12.62 0.93
CA LEU A 19 4.50 12.01 1.75
C LEU A 19 4.62 10.50 1.50
N CYS A 20 3.49 9.81 1.37
CA CYS A 20 3.43 8.35 1.36
C CYS A 20 2.40 7.83 0.36
N VAL A 21 2.68 6.66 -0.23
CA VAL A 21 1.78 5.89 -1.07
C VAL A 21 1.52 4.54 -0.40
N THR A 22 0.26 4.20 -0.14
CA THR A 22 -0.13 2.88 0.37
C THR A 22 -0.60 1.99 -0.78
N MET A 23 -0.07 0.77 -0.85
CA MET A 23 -0.42 -0.24 -1.85
C MET A 23 -0.66 -1.63 -1.23
N ASP A 24 -1.28 -2.54 -1.99
CA ASP A 24 -1.37 -3.94 -1.60
C ASP A 24 -0.08 -4.70 -1.95
N GLY A 25 0.01 -5.97 -1.55
CA GLY A 25 1.16 -6.85 -1.78
C GLY A 25 1.29 -7.38 -3.20
N HIS A 26 0.55 -6.85 -4.17
CA HIS A 26 0.51 -7.44 -5.50
C HIS A 26 1.86 -7.28 -6.23
N ALA A 27 2.28 -8.30 -6.98
CA ALA A 27 3.61 -8.34 -7.62
C ALA A 27 3.84 -7.16 -8.59
N SER A 28 2.79 -6.67 -9.26
CA SER A 28 2.85 -5.49 -10.13
C SER A 28 3.18 -4.21 -9.35
N ASN A 29 2.66 -4.07 -8.13
CA ASN A 29 2.86 -2.88 -7.30
C ASN A 29 4.27 -2.89 -6.71
N VAL A 30 4.73 -4.05 -6.24
CA VAL A 30 6.14 -4.24 -5.84
C VAL A 30 7.09 -3.96 -7.00
N SER A 31 6.80 -4.47 -8.21
CA SER A 31 7.61 -4.21 -9.41
C SER A 31 7.66 -2.72 -9.77
N MET A 32 6.52 -2.03 -9.68
CA MET A 32 6.44 -0.59 -9.91
C MET A 32 7.33 0.19 -8.94
N CYS A 33 7.28 -0.11 -7.65
CA CYS A 33 8.12 0.55 -6.65
C CYS A 33 9.61 0.29 -6.89
N ASN A 34 9.98 -0.93 -7.27
CA ASN A 34 11.38 -1.22 -7.62
C ASN A 34 11.85 -0.40 -8.82
N GLN A 35 11.02 -0.23 -9.85
CA GLN A 35 11.36 0.63 -11.00
C GLN A 35 11.43 2.13 -10.64
N LEU A 36 10.77 2.55 -9.57
CA LEU A 36 10.87 3.92 -9.03
C LEU A 36 12.13 4.14 -8.18
N GLY A 37 12.89 3.09 -7.86
CA GLY A 37 14.11 3.16 -7.06
C GLY A 37 13.94 2.66 -5.61
N CYS A 38 12.84 1.99 -5.29
CA CYS A 38 12.73 1.25 -4.03
C CYS A 38 13.46 -0.10 -4.12
N GLU A 39 13.87 -0.62 -2.97
CA GLU A 39 14.39 -1.98 -2.84
C GLU A 39 13.58 -2.73 -1.78
N LEU A 40 12.42 -3.25 -2.18
CA LEU A 40 11.45 -3.88 -1.28
C LEU A 40 11.71 -5.38 -1.04
N LYS A 41 12.74 -5.95 -1.67
CA LYS A 41 13.12 -7.37 -1.60
C LYS A 41 14.57 -7.58 -1.14
N GLY A 42 15.15 -6.60 -0.45
CA GLY A 42 16.50 -6.66 0.10
C GLY A 42 16.66 -7.64 1.27
N ASP A 43 17.88 -7.76 1.79
CA ASP A 43 18.12 -8.49 3.05
C ASP A 43 17.34 -7.79 4.18
N PRO A 44 16.43 -8.48 4.90
CA PRO A 44 15.68 -7.89 6.02
C PRO A 44 16.55 -7.40 7.18
N ARG A 45 17.85 -7.69 7.18
CA ARG A 45 18.81 -7.20 8.19
C ARG A 45 19.40 -5.84 7.86
N GLU A 46 19.28 -5.40 6.61
CA GLU A 46 19.74 -4.10 6.14
C GLU A 46 18.54 -3.16 6.00
N PRO A 47 18.71 -1.84 6.21
CA PRO A 47 17.63 -0.88 6.03
C PRO A 47 17.08 -0.97 4.60
N LEU A 48 15.80 -1.27 4.47
CA LEU A 48 15.17 -1.34 3.15
C LEU A 48 15.05 0.06 2.55
N GLN A 49 15.30 0.19 1.25
CA GLN A 49 15.02 1.43 0.54
C GLN A 49 13.51 1.49 0.24
N THR A 50 12.74 2.00 1.20
CA THR A 50 11.27 2.08 1.15
C THR A 50 10.74 3.41 0.60
N SER A 51 11.60 4.19 -0.04
CA SER A 51 11.23 5.48 -0.62
C SER A 51 11.79 5.64 -2.03
N PHE A 52 11.16 6.53 -2.79
CA PHE A 52 11.64 6.97 -4.10
C PHE A 52 11.56 8.50 -4.20
N SER A 53 12.27 9.09 -5.16
CA SER A 53 12.27 10.55 -5.34
C SER A 53 11.01 11.03 -6.06
N HIS A 54 10.38 12.07 -5.53
CA HIS A 54 9.24 12.73 -6.15
C HIS A 54 9.65 13.28 -7.54
N PRO A 55 8.85 13.07 -8.60
CA PRO A 55 9.23 13.39 -9.98
C PRO A 55 9.32 14.89 -10.33
N VAL A 56 9.16 15.78 -9.34
CA VAL A 56 9.21 17.24 -9.50
C VAL A 56 10.13 17.86 -8.45
N THR A 57 9.81 17.65 -7.17
CA THR A 57 10.57 18.23 -6.05
C THR A 57 11.84 17.46 -5.69
N GLY A 58 11.96 16.19 -6.08
CA GLY A 58 13.03 15.30 -5.64
C GLY A 58 12.93 14.85 -4.18
N GLU A 59 11.95 15.34 -3.42
CA GLU A 59 11.68 14.91 -2.04
C GLU A 59 11.35 13.42 -1.97
N LYS A 60 11.59 12.79 -0.82
CA LYS A 60 11.26 11.38 -0.62
C LYS A 60 9.74 11.18 -0.59
N VAL A 61 9.27 10.24 -1.39
CA VAL A 61 7.93 9.66 -1.29
C VAL A 61 8.09 8.25 -0.75
N PHE A 62 7.50 8.01 0.41
CA PHE A 62 7.56 6.73 1.11
C PHE A 62 6.51 5.74 0.58
N VAL A 63 6.78 4.45 0.75
CA VAL A 63 5.88 3.37 0.34
C VAL A 63 5.47 2.55 1.56
N MET A 64 4.17 2.38 1.75
CA MET A 64 3.62 1.49 2.76
C MET A 64 2.80 0.37 2.12
N MET A 65 2.86 -0.79 2.75
CA MET A 65 2.05 -1.95 2.43
C MET A 65 0.80 -1.95 3.30
N ASP A 66 -0.35 -2.30 2.73
CA ASP A 66 -1.55 -2.46 3.56
C ASP A 66 -1.39 -3.63 4.55
N ALA A 67 -1.27 -3.28 5.83
CA ALA A 67 -1.04 -4.23 6.91
C ALA A 67 -2.18 -5.26 7.07
N CYS A 68 -3.45 -4.86 6.89
CA CYS A 68 -4.59 -5.76 7.00
C CYS A 68 -4.58 -6.77 5.85
N HIS A 69 -4.28 -6.30 4.63
CA HIS A 69 -4.09 -7.18 3.49
C HIS A 69 -2.91 -8.13 3.68
N MET A 70 -1.81 -7.68 4.28
CA MET A 70 -0.66 -8.53 4.57
C MET A 70 -1.02 -9.65 5.55
N LEU A 71 -1.85 -9.37 6.57
CA LEU A 71 -2.39 -10.39 7.48
C LEU A 71 -3.29 -11.40 6.75
N LYS A 72 -4.18 -10.92 5.87
CA LYS A 72 -5.03 -11.79 5.03
C LYS A 72 -4.18 -12.75 4.19
N LEU A 73 -3.11 -12.25 3.57
CA LEU A 73 -2.18 -13.07 2.78
C LEU A 73 -1.41 -14.07 3.64
N ALA A 74 -0.90 -13.65 4.81
CA ALA A 74 -0.22 -14.54 5.76
C ALA A 74 -1.14 -15.70 6.18
N ARG A 75 -2.38 -15.39 6.52
CA ARG A 75 -3.41 -16.39 6.87
C ARG A 75 -3.71 -17.33 5.72
N ASN A 76 -3.93 -16.81 4.50
CA ASN A 76 -4.22 -17.65 3.33
C ASN A 76 -3.06 -18.61 3.04
N MET A 77 -1.82 -18.16 3.23
CA MET A 77 -0.63 -19.00 3.11
C MET A 77 -0.61 -20.09 4.19
N LEU A 78 -0.83 -19.75 5.46
CA LEU A 78 -0.93 -20.72 6.55
C LEU A 78 -1.98 -21.80 6.28
N GLN A 79 -3.15 -21.40 5.78
CA GLN A 79 -4.23 -22.32 5.42
C GLN A 79 -3.84 -23.23 4.25
N ALA A 80 -3.17 -22.70 3.22
CA ALA A 80 -2.76 -23.47 2.05
C ALA A 80 -1.67 -24.51 2.35
N TYR A 81 -0.82 -24.26 3.34
CA TYR A 81 0.35 -25.09 3.62
C TYR A 81 0.26 -25.93 4.92
N SER A 82 -0.77 -25.77 5.77
CA SER A 82 -0.93 -26.56 7.02
C SER A 82 -1.31 -28.04 6.78
N PRO A 83 -0.72 -29.03 7.50
CA PRO A 83 0.23 -28.90 8.61
C PRO A 83 1.68 -28.79 8.13
N ILE A 84 2.37 -27.77 8.65
CA ILE A 84 3.72 -27.39 8.29
C ILE A 84 4.70 -27.93 9.35
N ALA A 85 5.03 -29.20 9.25
CA ALA A 85 6.17 -29.77 9.97
C ALA A 85 6.77 -30.92 9.18
N THR A 86 8.07 -31.10 9.33
CA THR A 86 8.87 -32.13 8.65
C THR A 86 9.78 -32.82 9.67
N THR A 87 10.19 -34.05 9.37
CA THR A 87 11.32 -34.76 10.01
C THR A 87 12.70 -34.36 9.47
N THR A 88 12.79 -33.52 8.43
CA THR A 88 14.02 -33.18 7.70
C THR A 88 14.28 -31.67 7.47
N GLY A 89 13.34 -30.75 7.73
CA GLY A 89 13.60 -29.30 7.63
C GLY A 89 12.37 -28.41 7.42
N GLN A 90 12.34 -27.25 8.10
CA GLN A 90 11.19 -26.35 8.17
C GLN A 90 10.82 -25.62 6.87
N ILE A 91 9.55 -25.21 6.81
CA ILE A 91 9.00 -24.34 5.76
C ILE A 91 9.52 -22.90 5.90
N ASN A 92 9.77 -22.30 4.74
CA ASN A 92 10.41 -21.01 4.59
C ASN A 92 9.40 -19.85 4.57
N TRP A 93 9.38 -19.05 5.65
CA TRP A 93 8.51 -17.91 5.88
C TRP A 93 8.90 -16.61 5.13
N ARG A 94 9.92 -16.65 4.26
CA ARG A 94 10.56 -15.44 3.72
C ARG A 94 9.72 -14.60 2.75
N TYR A 95 8.63 -15.08 2.16
CA TYR A 95 8.29 -14.59 0.82
C TYR A 95 7.21 -13.52 0.63
N LEU A 96 6.44 -13.05 1.63
CA LEU A 96 5.63 -11.83 1.40
C LEU A 96 5.07 -11.15 2.66
N SER A 97 4.60 -11.91 3.65
CA SER A 97 3.86 -11.32 4.79
C SER A 97 4.77 -10.57 5.76
N VAL A 98 5.89 -11.17 6.18
CA VAL A 98 6.80 -10.56 7.15
C VAL A 98 7.52 -9.35 6.56
N ILE A 99 7.95 -9.42 5.30
CA ILE A 99 8.60 -8.32 4.60
C ILE A 99 7.69 -7.10 4.53
N GLY A 100 6.38 -7.28 4.27
CA GLY A 100 5.42 -6.17 4.28
C GLY A 100 5.35 -5.44 5.63
N PHE A 101 5.45 -6.17 6.75
CA PHE A 101 5.52 -5.55 8.07
C PHE A 101 6.84 -4.83 8.32
N VAL A 102 7.96 -5.40 7.89
CA VAL A 102 9.29 -4.74 8.00
C VAL A 102 9.29 -3.42 7.22
N ILE A 103 8.82 -3.43 5.97
CA ILE A 103 8.66 -2.22 5.14
C ILE A 103 7.83 -1.16 5.89
N ASN A 104 6.71 -1.57 6.49
CA ASN A 104 5.84 -0.64 7.22
C ASN A 104 6.51 -0.06 8.46
N ILE A 105 7.24 -0.88 9.23
CA ILE A 105 7.95 -0.43 10.43
C ILE A 105 9.05 0.55 10.06
N ASP A 106 9.92 0.18 9.11
CA ASP A 106 11.03 1.02 8.65
C ASP A 106 10.52 2.35 8.11
N THR A 107 9.50 2.29 7.25
CA THR A 107 8.89 3.48 6.66
C THR A 107 8.27 4.39 7.71
N LEU A 108 7.56 3.82 8.70
CA LEU A 108 6.96 4.61 9.76
C LEU A 108 8.04 5.26 10.65
N MET A 109 9.11 4.54 10.99
CA MET A 109 10.23 5.10 11.75
C MET A 109 10.90 6.26 11.02
N LEU A 110 11.00 6.21 9.69
CA LEU A 110 11.53 7.30 8.88
C LEU A 110 10.59 8.50 8.79
N MET A 111 9.27 8.29 8.75
CA MET A 111 8.28 9.36 8.63
C MET A 111 7.93 10.05 9.95
N ILE A 112 7.97 9.34 11.08
CA ILE A 112 7.54 9.85 12.40
C ILE A 112 8.20 11.20 12.76
N PRO A 113 9.53 11.37 12.64
CA PRO A 113 10.18 12.62 13.04
C PRO A 113 9.65 13.83 12.26
N GLU A 114 9.34 13.66 10.97
CA GLU A 114 8.80 14.71 10.12
C GLU A 114 7.32 14.96 10.42
N LEU A 115 6.54 13.90 10.57
CA LEU A 115 5.11 14.01 10.85
C LEU A 115 4.85 14.69 12.19
N LEU A 116 5.66 14.41 13.22
CA LEU A 116 5.51 14.99 14.56
C LEU A 116 5.99 16.44 14.67
N GLN A 117 6.67 16.98 13.66
CA GLN A 117 6.95 18.42 13.60
C GLN A 117 5.69 19.26 13.33
N VAL A 118 4.72 18.67 12.63
CA VAL A 118 3.50 19.37 12.19
C VAL A 118 2.25 18.94 12.94
N GLN A 119 2.29 17.82 13.68
CA GLN A 119 1.13 17.29 14.40
C GLN A 119 1.52 16.64 15.73
N LEU A 120 0.58 16.56 16.67
CA LEU A 120 0.82 16.03 18.02
C LEU A 120 1.00 14.49 18.06
N TYR A 121 0.34 13.76 17.16
CA TYR A 121 0.36 12.30 17.12
C TYR A 121 0.09 11.79 15.70
N VAL A 122 0.59 10.60 15.37
CA VAL A 122 0.41 9.99 14.05
C VAL A 122 -0.73 8.97 14.06
N LEU A 123 -1.76 9.20 13.24
CA LEU A 123 -2.87 8.26 13.03
C LEU A 123 -2.50 7.20 11.98
N THR A 124 -1.94 6.08 12.43
CA THR A 124 -1.44 5.02 11.52
C THR A 124 -2.52 4.41 10.63
N TYR A 125 -3.79 4.45 11.05
CA TYR A 125 -4.92 4.00 10.24
C TYR A 125 -5.06 4.76 8.92
N ARG A 126 -4.60 6.02 8.83
CA ARG A 126 -4.62 6.81 7.58
C ARG A 126 -3.69 6.25 6.50
N PHE A 127 -2.75 5.37 6.86
CA PHE A 127 -1.87 4.68 5.90
C PHE A 127 -2.44 3.33 5.46
N SER A 128 -3.71 3.02 5.76
CA SER A 128 -4.40 1.81 5.31
C SER A 128 -5.19 2.04 4.01
N GLN A 129 -5.38 1.00 3.19
CA GLN A 129 -6.28 1.08 2.03
C GLN A 129 -7.75 0.87 2.40
N ASP A 130 -8.06 0.71 3.69
CA ASP A 130 -9.44 0.50 4.18
C ASP A 130 -10.38 1.63 3.74
N HIS A 131 -9.89 2.87 3.65
CA HIS A 131 -10.66 3.99 3.09
C HIS A 131 -11.12 3.75 1.64
N LEU A 132 -10.29 3.09 0.82
CA LEU A 132 -10.66 2.70 -0.55
C LEU A 132 -11.63 1.52 -0.55
N GLU A 133 -11.46 0.55 0.35
CA GLU A 133 -12.41 -0.56 0.51
C GLU A 133 -13.81 -0.05 0.88
N ILE A 134 -13.89 0.89 1.82
CA ILE A 134 -15.14 1.54 2.23
C ILE A 134 -15.81 2.22 1.04
N LEU A 135 -15.06 2.99 0.25
CA LEU A 135 -15.57 3.62 -0.97
C LEU A 135 -16.11 2.57 -1.96
N PHE A 136 -15.38 1.48 -2.20
CA PHE A 136 -15.85 0.42 -3.08
C PHE A 136 -17.11 -0.26 -2.55
N ASN A 137 -17.24 -0.41 -1.23
CA ASN A 137 -18.46 -0.94 -0.62
C ASN A 137 -19.65 0.01 -0.81
N SER A 138 -19.45 1.33 -0.69
CA SER A 138 -20.50 2.32 -1.01
C SER A 138 -20.93 2.27 -2.48
N ILE A 139 -19.97 2.05 -3.40
CA ILE A 139 -20.25 1.91 -4.83
C ILE A 139 -21.06 0.63 -5.10
N ARG A 140 -20.66 -0.51 -4.53
CA ARG A 140 -21.40 -1.78 -4.66
C ARG A 140 -22.80 -1.69 -4.06
N ALA A 141 -22.94 -1.07 -2.89
CA ALA A 141 -24.23 -0.86 -2.24
C ALA A 141 -25.18 0.02 -3.06
N SER A 142 -24.63 0.99 -3.81
CA SER A 142 -25.43 1.85 -4.70
C SER A 142 -26.09 1.09 -5.86
N GLY A 143 -25.60 -0.11 -6.20
CA GLY A 143 -26.17 -0.98 -7.22
C GLY A 143 -27.36 -1.82 -6.76
N GLY A 144 -27.75 -1.74 -5.47
CA GLY A 144 -28.82 -2.56 -4.90
C GLY A 144 -28.50 -4.05 -5.03
N TRP A 145 -29.36 -4.79 -5.74
CA TRP A 145 -29.16 -6.21 -6.01
C TRP A 145 -27.99 -6.51 -6.96
N ASN A 146 -27.47 -5.51 -7.69
CA ASN A 146 -26.29 -5.65 -8.53
C ASN A 146 -25.03 -5.15 -7.81
N ASN A 147 -24.34 -6.05 -7.10
CA ASN A 147 -23.09 -5.75 -6.40
C ASN A 147 -21.83 -5.80 -7.31
N ASN A 148 -22.00 -6.05 -8.62
CA ASN A 148 -20.91 -6.08 -9.61
C ASN A 148 -21.20 -5.12 -10.77
N PRO A 149 -21.07 -3.79 -10.56
CA PRO A 149 -21.41 -2.80 -11.57
C PRO A 149 -20.48 -2.88 -12.79
N SER A 150 -21.04 -2.70 -13.98
CA SER A 150 -20.26 -2.44 -15.21
C SER A 150 -19.48 -1.14 -15.11
N ALA A 151 -18.46 -0.95 -15.95
CA ALA A 151 -17.65 0.29 -15.97
C ALA A 151 -18.51 1.57 -16.13
N ARG A 152 -19.59 1.52 -16.93
CA ARG A 152 -20.53 2.64 -17.09
C ARG A 152 -21.32 2.92 -15.80
N GLN A 153 -21.79 1.87 -15.14
CA GLN A 153 -22.50 1.99 -13.85
C GLN A 153 -21.55 2.53 -12.77
N PHE A 154 -20.32 2.00 -12.70
CA PHE A 154 -19.29 2.50 -11.80
C PHE A 154 -19.05 4.00 -12.01
N GLN A 155 -18.86 4.44 -13.27
CA GLN A 155 -18.64 5.86 -13.57
C GLN A 155 -19.81 6.73 -13.13
N ALA A 156 -21.05 6.30 -13.39
CA ALA A 156 -22.25 7.05 -12.99
C ALA A 156 -22.38 7.15 -11.47
N ILE A 157 -22.18 6.04 -10.75
CA ILE A 157 -22.22 5.99 -9.29
C ILE A 157 -21.11 6.84 -8.69
N PHE A 158 -19.87 6.71 -9.20
CA PHE A 158 -18.72 7.46 -8.72
C PHE A 158 -18.92 8.97 -8.89
N ARG A 159 -19.43 9.42 -10.04
CA ARG A 159 -19.80 10.83 -10.25
C ARG A 159 -20.84 11.30 -9.23
N ARG A 160 -21.85 10.47 -8.92
CA ARG A 160 -22.86 10.81 -7.92
C ARG A 160 -22.30 10.94 -6.51
N LEU A 161 -21.27 10.16 -6.15
CA LEU A 161 -20.64 10.19 -4.83
C LEU A 161 -19.67 11.37 -4.63
N MET A 162 -19.20 12.00 -5.70
CA MET A 162 -18.27 13.14 -5.65
C MET A 162 -18.95 14.52 -5.61
N VAL A 163 -20.27 14.57 -5.77
CA VAL A 163 -21.10 15.78 -5.72
C VAL A 163 -21.82 15.83 -4.37
#